data_AF-R9JFQ0-F1
#
_entry.id   AF-R9JFQ0-F1
#
_cell.length_a   1.000
_cell.length_b   1.000
_cell.length_c   1.000
_cell.angle_alpha   90.00
_cell.angle_beta   90.00
_cell.angle_gamma   90.00
#
_symmetry.space_group_name_H-M   'P 1'
#
loop_
_entity.id
_entity.type
_entity.pdbx_description
1 polymer ?
#
loop_
_entity_poly.entity_id
_entity_poly.type
_entity_poly.pdbx_seq_one_letter_code
_entity_poly.pdbx_strand_id
1 'polypeptide(L)'
;MESAHSIRFLYRHFLSGITEKSLNAFYYACTHAKVDYSRFMNVTAAMALKLVPERLKSQPVFLCIDDTMVAKFGKKFEDVSKLFDHAAHNGSNYLNGHCFVSLMLCVPVWRKQRIVYLAVPLGYRMWKKEVSKLKLAASMVRQVMPEFSAQRNVIILCDSWYAKKDLVCIVDEYANLDVICNARYDSVIYDLAPQPTGKKGRPAKHGRRLSIETDFTLSEEKVGRQTFVFQHYFPLADGDILRLAGKGTAEPDREQPNAVYSPVVLLFQVEHRGQLL
;
A
#
# COMPACT_ATOMS: atom_id res chain seq x y z
N MET A 1 5.30 -0.80 -25.47
CA MET A 1 4.56 -2.07 -25.49
C MET A 1 3.23 -1.81 -24.79
N GLU A 2 2.19 -1.42 -25.55
CA GLU A 2 0.97 -0.86 -24.96
C GLU A 2 0.02 -1.89 -24.33
N SER A 3 0.21 -3.20 -24.56
CA SER A 3 -0.29 -4.26 -23.68
C SER A 3 0.06 -5.64 -24.22
N ALA A 4 0.35 -6.57 -23.30
CA ALA A 4 0.56 -7.98 -23.60
C ALA A 4 -0.75 -8.75 -23.31
N HIS A 5 -1.60 -8.92 -24.32
CA HIS A 5 -2.92 -9.52 -24.12
C HIS A 5 -2.92 -11.06 -24.05
N SER A 6 -1.80 -11.72 -24.39
CA SER A 6 -1.68 -13.18 -24.31
C SER A 6 -0.23 -13.65 -24.23
N ILE A 7 -0.02 -14.86 -23.73
CA ILE A 7 1.29 -15.55 -23.76
C ILE A 7 1.82 -15.64 -25.19
N ARG A 8 0.95 -15.92 -26.17
CA ARG A 8 1.32 -15.95 -27.60
C ARG A 8 1.84 -14.60 -28.09
N PHE A 9 1.22 -13.49 -27.67
CA PHE A 9 1.68 -12.15 -28.00
C PHE A 9 3.07 -11.89 -27.40
N LEU A 10 3.24 -12.13 -26.10
CA LEU A 10 4.55 -12.02 -25.42
C LEU A 10 5.61 -12.87 -26.10
N TYR A 11 5.25 -14.08 -26.52
CA TYR A 11 6.18 -14.97 -27.19
C TYR A 11 6.66 -14.40 -28.52
N ARG A 12 5.73 -14.00 -29.40
CA ARG A 12 6.05 -13.49 -30.74
C ARG A 12 6.88 -12.22 -30.73
N HIS A 13 6.68 -11.36 -29.73
CA HIS A 13 7.28 -10.03 -29.70
C HIS A 13 8.47 -9.93 -28.75
N PHE A 14 8.72 -10.93 -27.89
CA PHE A 14 9.79 -10.87 -26.91
C PHE A 14 10.40 -12.25 -26.63
N LEU A 15 9.63 -13.23 -26.14
CA LEU A 15 10.21 -14.47 -25.62
C LEU A 15 10.96 -15.26 -26.69
N SER A 16 10.46 -15.30 -27.92
CA SER A 16 11.13 -16.01 -29.03
C SER A 16 12.49 -15.43 -29.40
N GLY A 17 12.80 -14.19 -28.99
CA GLY A 17 14.10 -13.56 -29.20
C GLY A 17 15.10 -13.82 -28.08
N ILE A 18 14.66 -14.32 -26.92
CA ILE A 18 15.52 -14.53 -25.74
C ILE A 18 15.58 -16.00 -25.28
N THR A 19 14.88 -16.91 -25.95
CA THR A 19 14.88 -18.33 -25.64
C THR A 19 14.69 -19.20 -26.87
N GLU A 20 15.25 -20.41 -26.84
CA GLU A 20 15.03 -21.45 -27.84
C GLU A 20 13.79 -22.31 -27.53
N LYS A 21 13.13 -22.09 -26.39
CA LYS A 21 11.94 -22.86 -26.00
C LYS A 21 10.74 -22.48 -26.86
N SER A 22 9.91 -23.47 -27.21
CA SER A 22 8.70 -23.25 -28.00
C SER A 22 7.60 -22.56 -27.19
N LEU A 23 6.65 -21.93 -27.89
CA LEU A 23 5.43 -21.35 -27.29
C LEU A 23 4.69 -22.35 -26.40
N ASN A 24 4.65 -23.62 -26.79
CA ASN A 24 3.97 -24.68 -26.03
C ASN A 24 4.62 -24.93 -24.67
N ALA A 25 5.93 -24.76 -24.56
CA ALA A 25 6.63 -24.88 -23.27
C ALA A 25 6.16 -23.82 -22.26
N PHE A 26 5.86 -22.60 -22.73
CA PHE A 26 5.32 -21.54 -21.89
C PHE A 26 3.90 -21.82 -21.43
N TYR A 27 3.02 -22.31 -22.32
CA TYR A 27 1.68 -22.74 -21.91
C TYR A 27 1.75 -23.87 -20.90
N TYR A 28 2.59 -24.87 -21.14
CA TYR A 28 2.80 -25.98 -20.21
C TYR A 28 3.29 -25.49 -18.85
N ALA A 29 4.26 -24.57 -18.81
CA ALA A 29 4.73 -23.96 -17.58
C ALA A 29 3.62 -23.18 -16.84
N CYS A 30 2.83 -22.36 -17.53
CA CYS A 30 1.73 -21.63 -16.90
C CYS A 30 0.65 -22.56 -16.31
N THR A 31 0.44 -23.74 -16.90
CA THR A 31 -0.55 -24.71 -16.41
C THR A 31 -0.02 -25.60 -15.29
N HIS A 32 1.25 -26.00 -15.35
CA HIS A 32 1.78 -27.08 -14.50
C HIS A 32 2.91 -26.68 -13.56
N ALA A 33 3.55 -25.52 -13.76
CA ALA A 33 4.68 -25.15 -12.94
C ALA A 33 4.22 -24.81 -11.52
N LYS A 34 4.71 -25.57 -10.55
CA LYS A 34 4.54 -25.31 -9.12
C LYS A 34 5.59 -24.29 -8.67
N VAL A 35 5.49 -23.07 -9.19
CA VAL A 35 6.44 -22.00 -8.85
C VAL A 35 5.92 -21.23 -7.66
N ASP A 36 6.76 -21.09 -6.63
CA ASP A 36 6.47 -20.19 -5.53
C ASP A 36 6.69 -18.74 -5.99
N TYR A 37 5.60 -18.10 -6.39
CA TYR A 37 5.59 -16.70 -6.81
C TYR A 37 6.02 -15.73 -5.69
N SER A 38 5.92 -16.14 -4.42
CA SER A 38 6.32 -15.32 -3.28
C SER A 38 7.83 -15.08 -3.28
N ARG A 39 8.62 -16.11 -3.61
CA ARG A 39 10.07 -16.01 -3.69
C ARG A 39 10.54 -15.05 -4.79
N PHE A 40 9.78 -14.90 -5.88
CA PHE A 40 10.11 -13.91 -6.91
C PHE A 40 10.02 -12.48 -6.39
N MET A 41 9.08 -12.19 -5.49
CA MET A 41 8.97 -10.86 -4.89
C MET A 41 10.24 -10.53 -4.10
N ASN A 42 10.71 -11.47 -3.27
CA ASN A 42 11.94 -11.33 -2.48
C ASN A 42 13.17 -11.14 -3.38
N VAL A 43 13.36 -12.03 -4.36
CA VAL A 43 14.52 -11.96 -5.27
C VAL A 43 14.53 -10.65 -6.04
N THR A 44 13.36 -10.21 -6.53
CA THR A 44 13.24 -8.95 -7.28
C THR A 44 13.53 -7.75 -6.37
N ALA A 45 13.00 -7.74 -5.15
CA ALA A 45 13.29 -6.68 -4.17
C ALA A 45 14.79 -6.63 -3.84
N ALA A 46 15.41 -7.76 -3.51
CA ALA A 46 16.83 -7.85 -3.22
C ALA A 46 17.71 -7.39 -4.40
N MET A 47 17.34 -7.75 -5.63
CA MET A 47 18.03 -7.28 -6.83
C MET A 47 17.87 -5.78 -7.03
N ALA A 48 16.66 -5.24 -6.90
CA ALA A 48 16.39 -3.82 -7.07
C ALA A 48 17.14 -2.96 -6.03
N LEU A 49 17.21 -3.43 -4.77
CA LEU A 49 17.97 -2.75 -3.72
C LEU A 49 19.48 -2.70 -4.01
N LYS A 50 20.05 -3.72 -4.65
CA LYS A 50 21.47 -3.72 -5.07
C LYS A 50 21.76 -2.71 -6.17
N LEU A 51 20.74 -2.23 -6.89
CA LEU A 51 20.90 -1.20 -7.92
C LEU A 51 20.96 0.21 -7.33
N VAL A 52 20.66 0.38 -6.03
CA VAL A 52 20.72 1.68 -5.35
C VAL A 52 22.19 2.12 -5.20
N PRO A 53 22.58 3.28 -5.74
CA PRO A 53 23.94 3.80 -5.59
C PRO A 53 24.31 4.00 -4.12
N GLU A 54 25.57 3.76 -3.75
CA GLU A 54 26.06 3.91 -2.36
C GLU A 54 25.70 5.27 -1.73
N ARG A 55 25.83 6.37 -2.51
CA ARG A 55 25.50 7.73 -2.06
C ARG A 55 24.00 7.95 -1.78
N LEU A 56 23.14 7.05 -2.24
CA LEU A 56 21.68 7.12 -2.07
C LEU A 56 21.15 6.09 -1.06
N LYS A 57 22.00 5.26 -0.43
CA LYS A 57 21.55 4.26 0.56
C LYS A 57 20.86 4.85 1.79
N SER A 58 21.08 6.12 2.10
CA SER A 58 20.40 6.81 3.19
C SER A 58 19.01 7.34 2.81
N GLN A 59 18.68 7.35 1.52
CA GLN A 59 17.36 7.77 1.04
C GLN A 59 16.34 6.67 1.33
N PRO A 60 15.07 7.04 1.60
CA PRO A 60 14.02 6.06 1.79
C PRO A 60 13.77 5.28 0.49
N VAL A 61 13.25 4.07 0.62
CA VAL A 61 12.63 3.34 -0.49
C VAL A 61 11.13 3.31 -0.29
N PHE A 62 10.36 3.25 -1.38
CA PHE A 62 8.90 3.25 -1.29
C PHE A 62 8.27 1.93 -1.74
N LEU A 63 7.23 1.51 -1.03
CA LEU A 63 6.37 0.39 -1.41
C LEU A 63 5.01 0.92 -1.86
N CYS A 64 4.79 1.01 -3.17
CA CYS A 64 3.51 1.47 -3.73
C CYS A 64 2.52 0.31 -3.79
N ILE A 65 1.33 0.51 -3.24
CA ILE A 65 0.21 -0.44 -3.27
C ILE A 65 -0.93 0.18 -4.08
N ASP A 66 -1.41 -0.59 -5.05
CA ASP A 66 -2.58 -0.24 -5.84
C ASP A 66 -3.35 -1.51 -6.25
N ASP A 67 -4.63 -1.40 -6.58
CA ASP A 67 -5.37 -2.49 -7.21
C ASP A 67 -5.96 -2.14 -8.58
N THR A 68 -5.82 -3.10 -9.48
CA THR A 68 -6.31 -2.97 -10.85
C THR A 68 -7.41 -3.98 -11.11
N MET A 69 -8.53 -3.51 -11.66
CA MET A 69 -9.61 -4.35 -12.13
C MET A 69 -9.39 -4.72 -13.60
N VAL A 70 -9.55 -6.00 -13.92
CA VAL A 70 -9.47 -6.55 -15.27
C VAL A 70 -10.81 -7.16 -15.62
N ALA A 71 -11.57 -6.48 -16.47
CA ALA A 71 -12.89 -6.94 -16.88
C ALA A 71 -12.82 -8.29 -17.62
N LYS A 72 -13.84 -9.12 -17.39
CA LYS A 72 -14.02 -10.44 -18.03
C LYS A 72 -15.43 -10.56 -18.58
N PHE A 73 -15.52 -11.10 -19.80
CA PHE A 73 -16.81 -11.37 -20.42
C PHE A 73 -17.38 -12.69 -19.90
N GLY A 74 -18.47 -12.60 -19.13
CA GLY A 74 -19.15 -13.75 -18.55
C GLY A 74 -18.63 -14.19 -17.18
N LYS A 75 -19.23 -15.26 -16.64
CA LYS A 75 -18.99 -15.78 -15.27
C LYS A 75 -18.24 -17.12 -15.24
N LYS A 76 -17.84 -17.64 -16.41
CA LYS A 76 -17.24 -18.98 -16.54
C LYS A 76 -15.75 -19.03 -16.24
N PHE A 77 -15.10 -17.88 -16.13
CA PHE A 77 -13.70 -17.80 -15.73
C PHE A 77 -13.58 -18.05 -14.24
N GLU A 78 -12.57 -18.84 -13.86
CA GLU A 78 -12.23 -19.08 -12.45
C GLU A 78 -11.94 -17.77 -11.72
N ASP A 79 -12.33 -17.71 -10.44
CA ASP A 79 -12.13 -16.57 -9.53
C ASP A 79 -12.72 -15.23 -10.03
N VAL A 80 -13.62 -15.25 -11.03
CA VAL A 80 -14.31 -14.03 -11.46
C VAL A 80 -15.29 -13.55 -10.40
N SER A 81 -15.19 -12.26 -10.13
CA SER A 81 -16.00 -11.56 -9.15
C SER A 81 -16.81 -10.46 -9.80
N LYS A 82 -18.01 -10.21 -9.25
CA LYS A 82 -18.70 -8.94 -9.46
C LYS A 82 -17.97 -7.87 -8.64
N LEU A 83 -17.40 -6.89 -9.33
CA LEU A 83 -16.56 -5.82 -8.80
C LEU A 83 -17.25 -4.49 -9.02
N PHE A 84 -17.18 -3.59 -8.05
CA PHE A 84 -17.67 -2.22 -8.21
C PHE A 84 -16.58 -1.37 -8.87
N ASP A 85 -16.90 -0.79 -10.01
CA ASP A 85 -16.02 0.12 -10.71
C ASP A 85 -16.32 1.56 -10.28
N HIS A 86 -15.45 2.10 -9.43
CA HIS A 86 -15.55 3.47 -8.93
C HIS A 86 -15.32 4.53 -10.01
N ALA A 87 -14.71 4.16 -11.14
CA ALA A 87 -14.41 5.08 -12.25
C ALA A 87 -15.45 5.01 -13.39
N ALA A 88 -16.43 4.10 -13.32
CA ALA A 88 -17.40 3.89 -14.37
C ALA A 88 -18.64 4.78 -14.20
N HIS A 89 -18.96 5.57 -15.24
CA HIS A 89 -20.12 6.49 -15.28
C HIS A 89 -21.26 5.98 -16.20
N ASN A 90 -21.47 4.66 -16.29
CA ASN A 90 -22.33 4.02 -17.31
C ASN A 90 -23.55 3.29 -16.71
N GLY A 91 -24.12 3.82 -15.62
CA GLY A 91 -25.44 3.42 -15.10
C GLY A 91 -25.48 2.12 -14.29
N SER A 92 -24.52 1.20 -14.50
CA SER A 92 -24.23 0.11 -13.56
C SER A 92 -22.74 0.10 -13.22
N ASN A 93 -22.39 0.56 -12.03
CA ASN A 93 -21.01 0.61 -11.56
C ASN A 93 -20.46 -0.79 -11.20
N TYR A 94 -20.98 -1.87 -11.79
CA TYR A 94 -20.55 -3.23 -11.50
C TYR A 94 -20.13 -3.96 -12.77
N LEU A 95 -18.92 -4.51 -12.76
CA LEU A 95 -18.39 -5.35 -13.83
C LEU A 95 -18.04 -6.73 -13.29
N ASN A 96 -18.11 -7.75 -14.15
CA ASN A 96 -17.48 -9.04 -13.85
C ASN A 96 -16.00 -8.94 -14.23
N GLY A 97 -15.12 -9.34 -13.32
CA GLY A 97 -13.69 -9.26 -13.58
C GLY A 97 -12.85 -9.88 -12.50
N HIS A 98 -11.54 -9.77 -12.70
CA HIS A 98 -10.53 -10.05 -11.70
C HIS A 98 -10.07 -8.73 -11.09
N CYS A 99 -9.74 -8.74 -9.82
CA CYS A 99 -9.06 -7.63 -9.16
C CYS A 99 -7.68 -8.13 -8.77
N PHE A 100 -6.64 -7.37 -9.09
CA PHE A 100 -5.27 -7.69 -8.72
C PHE A 100 -4.75 -6.62 -7.78
N VAL A 101 -4.27 -7.02 -6.61
CA VAL A 101 -3.50 -6.15 -5.73
C VAL A 101 -2.05 -6.22 -6.20
N SER A 102 -1.45 -5.05 -6.42
CA SER A 102 -0.09 -4.88 -6.88
C SER A 102 0.78 -4.28 -5.78
N LEU A 103 2.04 -4.73 -5.74
CA LEU A 103 3.08 -4.13 -4.90
C LEU A 103 4.26 -3.77 -5.80
N MET A 104 4.64 -2.50 -5.80
CA MET A 104 5.80 -2.00 -6.53
C MET A 104 6.81 -1.41 -5.54
N LEU A 105 8.09 -1.66 -5.80
CA LEU A 105 9.19 -1.05 -5.08
C LEU A 105 9.74 0.12 -5.90
N CYS A 106 9.82 1.28 -5.28
CA CYS A 106 10.45 2.46 -5.85
C CYS A 106 11.82 2.67 -5.20
N VAL A 107 12.88 2.52 -5.99
CA VAL A 107 14.27 2.71 -5.53
C VAL A 107 14.87 4.02 -6.05
N PRO A 108 15.66 4.74 -5.23
CA PRO A 108 16.27 6.00 -5.65
C PRO A 108 17.44 5.77 -6.61
N VAL A 109 17.46 6.51 -7.71
CA VAL A 109 18.52 6.51 -8.72
C VAL A 109 18.87 7.95 -9.15
N TRP A 110 20.07 8.13 -9.70
CA TRP A 110 20.49 9.41 -10.27
C TRP A 110 19.99 9.57 -11.71
N ARG A 111 19.34 10.70 -11.99
CA ARG A 111 19.00 11.11 -13.35
C ARG A 111 19.27 12.60 -13.53
N LYS A 112 20.22 12.95 -14.40
CA LYS A 112 20.59 14.34 -14.71
C LYS A 112 20.78 15.20 -13.45
N GLN A 113 21.61 14.72 -12.51
CA GLN A 113 21.92 15.37 -11.22
C GLN A 113 20.73 15.52 -10.24
N ARG A 114 19.59 14.87 -10.49
CA ARG A 114 18.45 14.82 -9.57
C ARG A 114 18.20 13.38 -9.13
N ILE A 115 17.70 13.21 -7.92
CA ILE A 115 17.23 11.92 -7.44
C ILE A 115 15.85 11.69 -8.07
N VAL A 116 15.68 10.55 -8.71
CA VAL A 116 14.40 10.06 -9.20
C VAL A 116 14.17 8.66 -8.69
N TYR A 117 12.92 8.23 -8.60
CA TYR A 117 12.58 6.90 -8.13
C TYR A 117 12.21 6.00 -9.31
N LEU A 118 12.90 4.87 -9.43
CA LEU A 118 12.59 3.84 -10.41
C LEU A 118 11.60 2.85 -9.80
N ALA A 119 10.43 2.70 -10.41
CA ALA A 119 9.43 1.73 -10.00
C ALA A 119 9.75 0.35 -10.58
N VAL A 120 9.84 -0.64 -9.70
CA VAL A 120 10.09 -2.06 -10.01
C VAL A 120 8.88 -2.86 -9.50
N PRO A 121 8.13 -3.54 -10.37
CA PRO A 121 7.01 -4.36 -9.92
C PRO A 121 7.54 -5.57 -9.14
N LEU A 122 7.14 -5.71 -7.88
CA LEU A 122 7.52 -6.87 -7.06
C LEU A 122 6.54 -8.03 -7.27
N GLY A 123 5.24 -7.75 -7.31
CA GLY A 123 4.25 -8.80 -7.49
C GLY A 123 2.84 -8.27 -7.73
N TYR A 124 2.05 -9.13 -8.38
CA TYR A 124 0.62 -8.96 -8.62
C TYR A 124 -0.09 -10.20 -8.09
N ARG A 125 -1.03 -10.03 -7.15
CA ARG A 125 -1.81 -11.13 -6.59
C ARG A 125 -3.29 -10.92 -6.90
N MET A 126 -3.91 -11.95 -7.49
CA MET A 126 -5.34 -11.95 -7.73
C MET A 126 -6.09 -12.00 -6.39
N TRP A 127 -7.07 -11.13 -6.23
CA TRP A 127 -7.95 -11.12 -5.08
C TRP A 127 -9.10 -12.12 -5.27
N LYS A 128 -9.01 -13.26 -4.56
CA LYS A 128 -9.99 -14.36 -4.62
C LYS A 128 -11.16 -14.24 -3.65
N LYS A 129 -11.26 -13.14 -2.89
CA LYS A 129 -12.26 -12.88 -1.83
C LYS A 129 -12.19 -13.80 -0.59
N GLU A 130 -11.20 -14.67 -0.48
CA GLU A 130 -10.94 -15.45 0.75
C GLU A 130 -10.53 -14.55 1.94
N VAL A 131 -9.77 -13.49 1.65
CA VAL A 131 -9.37 -12.43 2.58
C VAL A 131 -9.71 -11.06 2.01
N SER A 132 -9.66 -9.98 2.81
CA SER A 132 -9.83 -8.62 2.28
C SER A 132 -8.63 -8.20 1.42
N LYS A 133 -8.82 -7.25 0.48
CA LYS A 133 -7.70 -6.69 -0.31
C LYS A 133 -6.63 -6.07 0.60
N LEU A 134 -7.03 -5.47 1.72
CA LEU A 134 -6.12 -4.91 2.73
C LEU A 134 -5.23 -5.99 3.34
N LYS A 135 -5.82 -7.12 3.77
CA LYS A 135 -5.05 -8.26 4.32
C LYS A 135 -4.14 -8.88 3.26
N LEU A 136 -4.59 -8.96 2.01
CA LEU A 136 -3.76 -9.41 0.90
C LEU A 136 -2.56 -8.47 0.69
N ALA A 137 -2.78 -7.16 0.63
CA ALA A 137 -1.72 -6.16 0.52
C ALA A 137 -0.74 -6.23 1.70
N ALA A 138 -1.24 -6.30 2.93
CA ALA A 138 -0.43 -6.49 4.14
C ALA A 138 0.43 -7.76 4.06
N SER A 139 -0.12 -8.87 3.58
CA SER A 139 0.65 -10.12 3.37
C SER A 139 1.76 -9.98 2.34
N MET A 140 1.53 -9.18 1.28
CA MET A 140 2.53 -8.90 0.26
C MET A 140 3.67 -8.05 0.82
N VAL A 141 3.37 -7.07 1.68
CA VAL A 141 4.39 -6.27 2.37
C VAL A 141 5.20 -7.16 3.32
N ARG A 142 4.54 -7.94 4.19
CA ARG A 142 5.22 -8.87 5.11
C ARG A 142 6.15 -9.85 4.39
N GLN A 143 5.77 -10.30 3.18
CA GLN A 143 6.61 -11.18 2.37
C GLN A 143 7.96 -10.55 2.02
N VAL A 144 7.98 -9.25 1.71
CA VAL A 144 9.17 -8.58 1.17
C VAL A 144 9.96 -7.83 2.24
N MET A 145 9.33 -7.41 3.35
CA MET A 145 9.98 -6.67 4.43
C MET A 145 11.30 -7.26 4.94
N PRO A 146 11.49 -8.60 5.03
CA PRO A 146 12.78 -9.18 5.42
C PRO A 146 13.97 -8.72 4.54
N GLU A 147 13.74 -8.45 3.25
CA GLU A 147 14.78 -7.97 2.32
C GLU A 147 15.20 -6.51 2.60
N PHE A 148 14.39 -5.76 3.35
CA PHE A 148 14.63 -4.35 3.66
C PHE A 148 15.20 -4.12 5.06
N SER A 149 15.61 -5.18 5.76
CA SER A 149 16.23 -5.09 7.10
C SER A 149 17.46 -4.17 7.15
N ALA A 150 18.21 -4.05 6.05
CA ALA A 150 19.36 -3.15 5.94
C ALA A 150 19.00 -1.71 5.53
N GLN A 151 17.73 -1.45 5.19
CA GLN A 151 17.28 -0.10 4.81
C GLN A 151 16.93 0.71 6.04
N ARG A 152 17.31 1.99 6.02
CA ARG A 152 17.01 2.92 7.11
C ARG A 152 15.51 3.17 7.24
N ASN A 153 14.85 3.43 6.11
CA ASN A 153 13.42 3.75 6.04
C ASN A 153 12.80 3.10 4.80
N VAL A 154 11.69 2.40 5.01
CA VAL A 154 10.78 1.90 3.99
C VAL A 154 9.45 2.59 4.18
N ILE A 155 8.89 3.17 3.13
CA ILE A 155 7.66 3.94 3.24
C ILE A 155 6.61 3.38 2.28
N ILE A 156 5.48 2.94 2.81
CA ILE A 156 4.35 2.50 1.99
C ILE A 156 3.66 3.72 1.40
N LEU A 157 3.35 3.68 0.11
CA LEU A 157 2.53 4.67 -0.59
C LEU A 157 1.25 4.01 -1.07
N CYS A 158 0.10 4.53 -0.65
CA CYS A 158 -1.19 4.02 -1.12
C CYS A 158 -2.28 5.10 -1.16
N ASP A 159 -3.36 4.80 -1.85
CA ASP A 159 -4.53 5.67 -1.90
C ASP A 159 -5.27 5.74 -0.56
N SER A 160 -6.33 6.55 -0.52
CA SER A 160 -7.15 6.71 0.69
C SER A 160 -8.07 5.52 1.00
N TRP A 161 -8.28 4.62 0.05
CA TRP A 161 -9.07 3.41 0.26
C TRP A 161 -8.30 2.39 1.12
N TYR A 162 -6.96 2.36 0.96
CA TYR A 162 -6.03 1.52 1.71
C TYR A 162 -5.68 2.06 3.11
N ALA A 163 -6.02 3.32 3.43
CA ALA A 163 -5.84 3.93 4.74
C ALA A 163 -6.79 3.36 5.82
N LYS A 164 -6.64 2.07 6.14
CA LYS A 164 -7.48 1.34 7.10
C LYS A 164 -6.63 0.42 7.97
N LYS A 165 -7.13 0.13 9.17
CA LYS A 165 -6.43 -0.64 10.22
C LYS A 165 -5.70 -1.87 9.68
N ASP A 166 -6.38 -2.73 8.91
CA ASP A 166 -5.83 -3.99 8.38
C ASP A 166 -4.53 -3.83 7.57
N LEU A 167 -4.29 -2.67 6.94
CA LEU A 167 -3.02 -2.36 6.28
C LEU A 167 -2.15 -1.48 7.16
N VAL A 168 -2.69 -0.41 7.73
CA VAL A 168 -1.88 0.60 8.44
C VAL A 168 -1.17 0.03 9.66
N CYS A 169 -1.75 -0.95 10.37
CA CYS A 169 -1.13 -1.53 11.56
C CYS A 169 0.14 -2.35 11.29
N ILE A 170 0.50 -2.61 10.03
CA ILE A 170 1.75 -3.34 9.74
C ILE A 170 3.00 -2.52 10.07
N VAL A 171 2.88 -1.20 10.19
CA VAL A 171 4.00 -0.33 10.62
C VAL A 171 4.46 -0.69 12.03
N ASP A 172 3.55 -1.21 12.87
CA ASP A 172 3.86 -1.64 14.23
C ASP A 172 4.71 -2.92 14.25
N GLU A 173 4.74 -3.68 13.15
CA GLU A 173 5.50 -4.92 13.02
C GLU A 173 6.97 -4.67 12.66
N TYR A 174 7.32 -3.50 12.14
CA TYR A 174 8.65 -3.19 11.60
C TYR A 174 9.11 -1.78 11.97
N ALA A 175 10.21 -1.68 12.73
CA ALA A 175 10.72 -0.40 13.22
C ALA A 175 11.20 0.58 12.13
N ASN A 176 11.46 0.09 10.91
CA ASN A 176 11.90 0.90 9.77
C ASN A 176 10.81 1.09 8.70
N LEU A 177 9.55 0.78 9.03
CA LEU A 177 8.42 0.87 8.11
C LEU A 177 7.47 1.99 8.51
N ASP A 178 7.22 2.89 7.57
CA ASP A 178 6.25 3.98 7.71
C ASP A 178 5.19 3.90 6.60
N VAL A 179 4.10 4.66 6.75
CA VAL A 179 3.05 4.75 5.73
C VAL A 179 2.80 6.22 5.36
N ILE A 180 2.64 6.46 4.07
CA ILE A 180 2.08 7.68 3.50
C ILE A 180 0.86 7.28 2.69
N CYS A 181 -0.27 7.86 3.05
CA CYS A 181 -1.52 7.63 2.36
C CYS A 181 -2.37 8.88 2.33
N ASN A 182 -3.28 8.94 1.37
CA ASN A 182 -4.26 10.00 1.35
C ASN A 182 -5.29 9.78 2.46
N ALA A 183 -5.58 10.79 3.27
CA ALA A 183 -6.71 10.77 4.19
C ALA A 183 -7.96 11.29 3.47
N ARG A 184 -9.08 10.57 3.58
CA ARG A 184 -10.37 11.10 3.08
C ARG A 184 -10.84 12.23 3.98
N TYR A 185 -11.41 13.27 3.40
CA TYR A 185 -11.95 14.42 4.17
C TYR A 185 -13.01 14.02 5.20
N ASP A 186 -13.81 12.99 4.91
CA ASP A 186 -14.83 12.47 5.83
C ASP A 186 -14.28 11.50 6.88
N SER A 187 -12.97 11.26 6.89
CA SER A 187 -12.32 10.46 7.92
C SER A 187 -12.38 11.18 9.26
N VAL A 188 -12.91 10.50 10.27
CA VAL A 188 -12.85 10.99 11.63
C VAL A 188 -11.49 10.63 12.22
N ILE A 189 -10.76 11.64 12.64
CA ILE A 189 -9.44 11.50 13.27
C ILE A 189 -9.61 11.78 14.75
N TYR A 190 -8.99 10.93 15.56
CA TYR A 190 -8.97 11.06 17.00
C TYR A 190 -7.52 11.16 17.48
N ASP A 191 -7.34 11.88 18.58
CA ASP A 191 -6.13 11.85 19.38
C ASP A 191 -5.94 10.46 20.02
N LEU A 192 -4.75 10.23 20.56
CA LEU A 192 -4.40 9.00 21.25
C LEU A 192 -5.36 8.72 22.41
N ALA A 193 -5.57 7.43 22.68
CA ALA A 193 -6.39 7.02 23.81
C ALA A 193 -5.83 7.61 25.13
N PRO A 194 -6.68 8.19 25.99
CA PRO A 194 -6.22 8.76 27.25
C PRO A 194 -5.74 7.65 28.19
N GLN A 195 -4.83 8.01 29.09
CA GLN A 195 -4.32 7.09 30.10
C GLN A 195 -5.45 6.48 30.94
N PRO A 196 -5.40 5.18 31.28
CA PRO A 196 -6.42 4.52 32.09
C PRO A 196 -6.60 5.23 33.44
N THR A 197 -7.84 5.64 33.75
CA THR A 197 -8.11 6.44 34.96
C THR A 197 -8.26 5.60 36.24
N GLY A 198 -8.10 4.28 36.16
CA GLY A 198 -8.34 3.33 37.27
C GLY A 198 -9.81 3.22 37.72
N LYS A 199 -10.73 3.92 37.06
CA LYS A 199 -12.17 3.91 37.39
C LYS A 199 -12.86 2.68 36.78
N LYS A 200 -13.87 2.15 37.47
CA LYS A 200 -14.67 1.01 37.00
C LYS A 200 -15.42 1.39 35.71
N GLY A 201 -15.17 0.67 34.62
CA GLY A 201 -15.78 0.90 33.31
C GLY A 201 -14.88 0.48 32.15
N ARG A 202 -15.41 0.55 30.92
CA ARG A 202 -14.61 0.28 29.71
C ARG A 202 -13.67 1.48 29.45
N PRO A 203 -12.35 1.27 29.29
CA PRO A 203 -11.43 2.34 28.91
C PRO A 203 -11.83 3.02 27.60
N ALA A 204 -11.57 4.31 27.50
CA ALA A 204 -11.80 5.07 26.27
C ALA A 204 -10.83 4.59 25.19
N LYS A 205 -11.36 4.30 24.00
CA LYS A 205 -10.57 3.79 22.86
C LYS A 205 -9.89 4.88 22.02
N HIS A 206 -10.33 6.11 22.20
CA HIS A 206 -9.97 7.26 21.39
C HIS A 206 -9.89 8.49 22.29
N GLY A 207 -8.95 9.38 22.01
CA GLY A 207 -8.90 10.70 22.61
C GLY A 207 -9.95 11.64 22.01
N ARG A 208 -9.71 12.94 22.14
CA ARG A 208 -10.59 13.95 21.52
C ARG A 208 -10.59 13.82 20.00
N ARG A 209 -11.70 14.20 19.36
CA ARG A 209 -11.74 14.33 17.90
C ARG A 209 -10.81 15.47 17.49
N LEU A 210 -9.96 15.23 16.49
CA LEU A 210 -9.07 16.22 15.90
C LEU A 210 -9.73 16.87 14.68
N SER A 211 -9.54 18.18 14.54
CA SER A 211 -9.97 19.00 13.42
C SER A 211 -8.79 19.27 12.50
N ILE A 212 -8.98 19.01 11.21
CA ILE A 212 -7.97 19.24 10.17
C ILE A 212 -7.57 20.74 10.12
N GLU A 213 -8.51 21.64 10.40
CA GLU A 213 -8.33 23.09 10.27
C GLU A 213 -7.56 23.70 11.44
N THR A 214 -7.67 23.13 12.64
CA THR A 214 -7.19 23.77 13.87
C THR A 214 -6.13 22.98 14.60
N ASP A 215 -6.12 21.64 14.46
CA ASP A 215 -5.21 20.77 15.21
C ASP A 215 -3.95 20.38 14.43
N PHE A 216 -3.83 20.79 13.16
CA PHE A 216 -2.68 20.48 12.31
C PHE A 216 -2.06 21.74 11.72
N THR A 217 -0.74 21.83 11.75
CA THR A 217 0.01 22.87 11.04
C THR A 217 0.21 22.43 9.59
N LEU A 218 -0.49 23.09 8.68
CA LEU A 218 -0.36 22.85 7.24
C LEU A 218 0.86 23.62 6.70
N SER A 219 1.67 22.97 5.85
CA SER A 219 2.74 23.69 5.14
C SER A 219 2.12 24.75 4.22
N GLU A 220 2.61 25.99 4.28
CA GLU A 220 2.17 27.07 3.38
C GLU A 220 2.53 26.78 1.91
N GLU A 221 3.57 25.97 1.67
CA GLU A 221 3.96 25.52 0.33
C GLU A 221 2.97 24.49 -0.22
N LYS A 222 2.12 24.95 -1.15
CA LYS A 222 1.33 24.07 -2.03
C LYS A 222 2.27 23.37 -3.01
N VAL A 223 2.44 22.06 -2.88
CA VAL A 223 3.08 21.24 -3.92
C VAL A 223 2.00 20.78 -4.90
N GLY A 224 1.78 21.56 -5.96
CA GLY A 224 0.73 21.32 -6.96
C GLY A 224 -0.62 21.96 -6.62
N ARG A 225 -1.69 21.61 -7.35
CA ARG A 225 -2.98 22.33 -7.21
C ARG A 225 -3.67 22.11 -5.86
N GLN A 226 -3.51 20.97 -5.17
CA GLN A 226 -4.38 20.58 -4.03
C GLN A 226 -3.76 19.53 -3.06
N THR A 227 -2.50 19.64 -2.65
CA THR A 227 -1.88 18.66 -1.72
C THR A 227 -1.13 19.36 -0.59
N PHE A 228 -1.52 19.08 0.65
CA PHE A 228 -0.79 19.48 1.86
C PHE A 228 -0.02 18.28 2.42
N VAL A 229 1.22 18.50 2.84
CA VAL A 229 2.08 17.48 3.45
C VAL A 229 2.02 17.63 4.97
N PHE A 230 1.66 16.56 5.68
CA PHE A 230 1.59 16.54 7.14
C PHE A 230 2.72 15.70 7.69
N GLN A 231 3.43 16.19 8.70
CA GLN A 231 4.39 15.39 9.45
C GLN A 231 3.97 15.41 10.92
N HIS A 232 3.39 14.31 11.42
CA HIS A 232 3.09 14.15 12.83
C HIS A 232 3.82 12.94 13.39
N TYR A 233 4.58 13.15 14.45
CA TYR A 233 5.32 12.10 15.16
C TYR A 233 4.41 11.49 16.24
N PHE A 234 4.16 10.17 16.20
CA PHE A 234 3.41 9.46 17.23
C PHE A 234 4.37 8.68 18.15
N PRO A 235 4.29 8.82 19.49
CA PRO A 235 5.03 7.95 20.41
C PRO A 235 4.44 6.53 20.46
N LEU A 236 5.29 5.50 20.35
CA LEU A 236 4.94 4.05 20.34
C LEU A 236 4.47 3.47 21.69
N ALA A 237 3.91 4.28 22.58
CA ALA A 237 3.33 3.73 23.81
C ALA A 237 1.88 3.31 23.54
N ASP A 238 1.68 2.00 23.45
CA ASP A 238 0.39 1.29 23.38
C ASP A 238 -0.38 1.43 22.04
N GLY A 239 -0.01 0.61 21.05
CA GLY A 239 -0.89 -0.18 20.18
C GLY A 239 -2.16 0.43 19.52
N ASP A 240 -2.32 1.73 19.48
CA ASP A 240 -3.51 2.40 18.93
C ASP A 240 -3.12 3.63 18.07
N ILE A 241 -2.20 3.43 17.12
CA ILE A 241 -1.90 4.40 16.07
C ILE A 241 -3.11 4.50 15.12
N LEU A 242 -3.75 5.67 15.10
CA LEU A 242 -4.77 6.08 14.13
C LEU A 242 -5.81 4.99 13.81
N ARG A 243 -6.71 4.72 14.75
CA ARG A 243 -7.96 4.02 14.45
C ARG A 243 -8.87 4.92 13.61
N LEU A 244 -8.61 4.98 12.30
CA LEU A 244 -9.60 5.34 11.29
C LEU A 244 -10.76 4.35 11.45
N ALA A 245 -11.93 4.87 11.85
CA ALA A 245 -13.02 4.08 12.39
C ALA A 245 -13.41 2.88 11.50
N GLY A 246 -13.12 1.68 11.99
CA GLY A 246 -13.62 0.40 11.51
C GLY A 246 -13.52 -0.63 12.63
N LYS A 247 -14.67 -1.11 13.13
CA LYS A 247 -14.79 -2.00 14.30
C LYS A 247 -13.80 -3.18 14.28
N GLY A 248 -12.98 -3.31 15.32
CA GLY A 248 -12.21 -4.53 15.61
C GLY A 248 -11.57 -4.47 17.00
N THR A 249 -11.93 -5.42 17.85
CA THR A 249 -11.55 -5.60 19.27
C THR A 249 -10.21 -6.30 19.45
N ALA A 250 -9.40 -5.86 20.42
CA ALA A 250 -8.55 -6.68 21.29
C ALA A 250 -7.96 -5.77 22.40
N GLU A 251 -7.79 -6.32 23.62
CA GLU A 251 -7.21 -5.69 24.82
C GLU A 251 -5.68 -5.67 24.78
N PRO A 252 -4.98 -4.71 25.42
CA PRO A 252 -3.53 -4.77 25.61
C PRO A 252 -3.15 -5.12 27.05
N ASP A 253 -2.07 -5.91 27.17
CA ASP A 253 -1.29 -6.11 28.39
C ASP A 253 -0.03 -5.24 28.36
N ARG A 254 0.53 -5.02 29.56
CA ARG A 254 1.28 -3.84 30.06
C ARG A 254 2.75 -3.61 29.64
N GLU A 255 3.12 -2.32 29.77
CA GLU A 255 4.38 -1.70 30.26
C GLU A 255 5.68 -1.77 29.41
N GLN A 256 6.27 -0.61 29.04
CA GLN A 256 7.58 -0.08 29.53
C GLN A 256 8.21 1.11 28.72
N PRO A 257 9.19 1.86 29.29
CA PRO A 257 9.44 3.29 29.07
C PRO A 257 10.69 3.64 28.22
N ASN A 258 10.65 3.36 26.92
CA ASN A 258 11.59 3.93 25.93
C ASN A 258 10.80 4.26 24.66
N ALA A 259 10.18 5.43 24.61
CA ALA A 259 9.29 5.81 23.52
C ALA A 259 10.08 6.03 22.22
N VAL A 260 10.07 5.02 21.35
CA VAL A 260 10.40 5.16 19.92
C VAL A 260 9.20 5.86 19.25
N TYR A 261 9.42 6.67 18.22
CA TYR A 261 8.33 7.35 17.51
C TYR A 261 8.18 6.75 16.10
N SER A 262 6.94 6.46 15.67
CA SER A 262 6.64 6.07 14.27
C SER A 262 6.02 7.24 13.51
N PRO A 263 6.68 7.79 12.48
CA PRO A 263 6.12 8.87 11.67
C PRO A 263 5.11 8.34 10.64
N VAL A 264 3.81 8.49 10.93
CA VAL A 264 2.76 8.35 9.91
C VAL A 264 2.52 9.72 9.27
N VAL A 265 2.85 9.85 7.98
CA VAL A 265 2.65 11.08 7.21
C VAL A 265 1.36 10.93 6.39
N LEU A 266 0.29 11.60 6.83
CA LEU A 266 -0.99 11.61 6.12
C LEU A 266 -1.00 12.76 5.09
N LEU A 267 -1.38 12.50 3.85
CA LEU A 267 -1.60 13.54 2.84
C LEU A 267 -3.09 13.80 2.75
N PHE A 268 -3.56 15.04 2.89
CA PHE A 268 -4.99 15.35 2.74
C PHE A 268 -5.20 16.03 1.39
N GLN A 269 -6.16 15.50 0.63
CA GLN A 269 -6.64 16.12 -0.60
C GLN A 269 -7.88 16.95 -0.26
N VAL A 270 -7.76 18.28 -0.35
CA VAL A 270 -8.87 19.20 -0.10
C VAL A 270 -9.57 19.46 -1.44
N GLU A 271 -10.73 18.84 -1.67
CA GLU A 271 -11.64 19.28 -2.74
C GLU A 271 -12.32 20.59 -2.29
N HIS A 272 -12.22 21.62 -3.13
CA HIS A 272 -12.86 22.91 -2.89
C HIS A 272 -14.37 22.72 -2.70
N ARG A 273 -14.89 23.04 -1.50
CA ARG A 273 -16.25 23.54 -1.36
C ARG A 273 -16.32 24.90 -2.03
N GLY A 274 -16.76 24.90 -3.27
CA GLY A 274 -17.03 26.12 -4.02
C GLY A 274 -17.89 25.77 -5.22
N GLN A 275 -19.19 26.06 -5.09
CA GLN A 275 -20.26 25.87 -6.06
C GLN A 275 -20.86 24.46 -6.13
N LEU A 276 -21.87 24.24 -5.29
CA LEU A 276 -23.21 23.88 -5.74
C LEU A 276 -24.18 24.17 -4.58
N LEU A 277 -25.10 25.09 -4.86
CA LEU A 277 -26.42 25.11 -4.23
C LEU A 277 -27.11 23.75 -4.47
#